data_AF-A0A922M0H1-F1
#
_entry.id   AF-A0A922M0H1-F1
#
_cell.length_a   1.000
_cell.length_b   1.000
_cell.length_c   1.000
_cell.angle_alpha   90.00
_cell.angle_beta   90.00
_cell.angle_gamma   90.00
#
_symmetry.space_group_name_H-M   'P 1'
#
loop_
_entity.id
_entity.type
_entity.pdbx_description
1 polymer ?
#
loop_
_entity_poly.entity_id
_entity_poly.type
_entity_poly.pdbx_seq_one_letter_code
_entity_poly.pdbx_strand_id
1 'polypeptide(L)'
;MAASAFGVFLALLAVSSALPVDHVIMKADPGPRYQYVVGPDGAELVDLWWKASDLIEARRFNAETQVFFHLFTRSNPTVSQPLVLGVQDILAASNFDASKKTVFLVHGWRNTPHHDFNVHLIHAYLVAEDVNLIMVDWSIGAGAIYIVAIANSIRSALDPALPGWIINPSAFKSTDGKYTEVIHTDLGFAGRIRPLGDVDFYPNRGFNMPGCATLPYNPVIRKLDDGLRYQYMEGPDGSLHLVDLWGKVSDVAEASRYNPDRQNVYHLYTR
;
A
#
# COMPACT_ATOMS: atom_id res chain seq x y z
N MET A 1 -64.70 20.29 -29.42
CA MET A 1 -63.54 20.24 -30.32
C MET A 1 -62.45 21.09 -29.68
N ALA A 2 -61.50 20.46 -28.98
CA ALA A 2 -60.10 20.28 -29.42
C ALA A 2 -59.33 21.62 -29.47
N ALA A 3 -58.49 21.89 -28.46
CA ALA A 3 -57.00 21.90 -28.52
C ALA A 3 -56.46 23.27 -29.04
N SER A 4 -55.39 23.91 -28.56
CA SER A 4 -54.19 23.49 -27.83
C SER A 4 -53.37 24.72 -27.37
N ALA A 5 -52.68 24.57 -26.23
CA ALA A 5 -51.30 24.97 -25.93
C ALA A 5 -50.80 26.40 -26.27
N PHE A 6 -50.38 27.15 -25.25
CA PHE A 6 -48.96 27.47 -25.02
C PHE A 6 -48.86 28.38 -23.78
N GLY A 7 -48.28 27.87 -22.71
CA GLY A 7 -48.12 28.65 -21.48
C GLY A 7 -47.86 27.83 -20.23
N VAL A 8 -47.36 26.61 -20.36
CA VAL A 8 -46.66 25.97 -19.24
C VAL A 8 -45.32 26.70 -19.15
N PHE A 9 -45.29 27.74 -18.32
CA PHE A 9 -44.06 28.27 -17.74
C PHE A 9 -43.49 27.16 -16.84
N LEU A 10 -42.90 26.14 -17.48
CA LEU A 10 -41.92 25.28 -16.87
C LEU A 10 -40.76 26.22 -16.53
N ALA A 11 -40.86 26.87 -15.37
CA ALA A 11 -39.69 27.13 -14.56
C ALA A 11 -39.08 25.76 -14.32
N LEU A 12 -38.23 25.35 -15.25
CA LEU A 12 -37.24 24.33 -15.06
C LEU A 12 -36.48 24.76 -13.81
N LEU A 13 -36.92 24.26 -12.67
CA LEU A 13 -36.07 23.92 -11.54
C LEU A 13 -35.10 22.83 -12.03
N ALA A 14 -34.30 23.18 -13.03
CA ALA A 14 -32.94 22.69 -13.14
C ALA A 14 -32.13 23.47 -12.10
N VAL A 15 -32.50 23.33 -10.83
CA VAL A 15 -31.46 23.17 -9.81
C VAL A 15 -30.88 21.81 -10.15
N SER A 16 -30.02 21.75 -11.18
CA SER A 16 -29.01 20.72 -11.16
C SER A 16 -28.34 20.94 -9.83
N SER A 17 -28.51 19.98 -8.92
CA SER A 17 -27.64 19.84 -7.78
C SER A 17 -26.23 19.72 -8.34
N ALA A 18 -25.61 20.85 -8.64
CA ALA A 18 -24.18 20.98 -8.72
C ALA A 18 -23.77 20.70 -7.27
N LEU A 19 -23.61 19.42 -6.96
CA LEU A 19 -22.83 19.00 -5.82
C LEU A 19 -21.57 19.87 -5.88
N PRO A 20 -21.19 20.56 -4.79
CA PRO A 20 -20.02 21.40 -4.82
C PRO A 20 -18.88 20.57 -5.39
N VAL A 21 -18.30 21.03 -6.50
CA VAL A 21 -17.26 20.30 -7.21
C VAL A 21 -16.17 20.06 -6.18
N ASP A 22 -15.94 18.80 -5.83
CA ASP A 22 -14.96 18.45 -4.82
C ASP A 22 -13.57 18.76 -5.38
N HIS A 23 -13.03 19.89 -4.97
CA HIS A 23 -11.84 20.48 -5.58
C HIS A 23 -10.58 19.73 -5.15
N VAL A 24 -9.72 19.45 -6.12
CA VAL A 24 -8.36 18.95 -5.87
C VAL A 24 -7.55 20.05 -5.19
N ILE A 25 -6.94 19.72 -4.06
CA ILE A 25 -6.16 20.64 -3.22
C ILE A 25 -4.67 20.27 -3.16
N MET A 26 -4.31 19.00 -3.39
CA MET A 26 -2.91 18.55 -3.34
C MET A 26 -2.70 17.30 -4.20
N LYS A 27 -1.55 17.22 -4.87
CA LYS A 27 -1.10 16.01 -5.57
C LYS A 27 -0.13 15.27 -4.65
N ALA A 28 -0.47 14.05 -4.22
CA ALA A 28 0.38 13.30 -3.29
C ALA A 28 1.65 12.74 -3.96
N ASP A 29 1.65 12.58 -5.28
CA ASP A 29 2.79 12.11 -6.09
C ASP A 29 2.79 12.86 -7.44
N PRO A 30 3.96 13.16 -8.06
CA PRO A 30 4.06 13.63 -9.44
C PRO A 30 3.54 12.62 -10.49
N GLY A 31 3.26 11.38 -10.09
CA GLY A 31 2.70 10.31 -10.90
C GLY A 31 1.26 10.53 -11.38
N PRO A 32 0.64 9.48 -11.95
CA PRO A 32 -0.72 9.57 -12.49
C PRO A 32 -1.73 9.86 -11.38
N ARG A 33 -2.78 10.64 -11.72
CA ARG A 33 -3.88 10.93 -10.79
C ARG A 33 -4.59 9.67 -10.32
N TYR A 34 -4.81 8.74 -11.24
CA TYR A 34 -5.51 7.49 -10.96
C TYR A 34 -4.58 6.31 -11.12
N GLN A 35 -4.66 5.35 -10.19
CA GLN A 35 -3.89 4.12 -10.24
C GLN A 35 -4.77 2.94 -9.82
N TYR A 36 -4.54 1.78 -10.41
CA TYR A 36 -5.15 0.56 -9.90
C TYR A 36 -4.38 0.07 -8.67
N VAL A 37 -5.09 -0.27 -7.60
CA VAL A 37 -4.54 -0.88 -6.38
C VAL A 37 -5.38 -2.11 -6.05
N VAL A 38 -4.74 -3.20 -5.62
CA VAL A 38 -5.41 -4.46 -5.28
C VAL A 38 -5.69 -4.39 -3.80
N GLY A 39 -6.98 -4.32 -3.47
CA GLY A 39 -7.48 -4.53 -2.14
C GLY A 39 -7.94 -5.97 -1.94
N PRO A 40 -8.47 -6.30 -0.75
CA PRO A 40 -9.05 -7.61 -0.45
C PRO A 40 -10.14 -8.05 -1.45
N ASP A 41 -10.88 -7.08 -2.00
CA ASP A 41 -11.99 -7.30 -2.94
C ASP A 41 -11.55 -7.33 -4.42
N GLY A 42 -10.24 -7.22 -4.68
CA GLY A 42 -9.64 -7.17 -6.02
C GLY A 42 -9.10 -5.80 -6.40
N ALA A 43 -8.78 -5.64 -7.69
CA ALA A 43 -8.19 -4.41 -8.22
C ALA A 43 -9.25 -3.30 -8.35
N GLU A 44 -8.99 -2.14 -7.74
CA GLU A 44 -9.81 -0.95 -7.87
C GLU A 44 -9.00 0.26 -8.34
N LEU A 45 -9.67 1.16 -9.08
CA LEU A 45 -9.07 2.41 -9.53
C LEU A 45 -9.22 3.47 -8.43
N VAL A 46 -8.09 3.94 -7.87
CA VAL A 46 -8.06 4.93 -6.78
C VAL A 46 -7.61 6.30 -7.30
N ASP A 47 -8.16 7.38 -6.74
CA ASP A 47 -7.69 8.76 -6.96
C ASP A 47 -6.60 9.07 -5.93
N LEU A 48 -5.40 9.41 -6.40
CA LEU A 48 -4.22 9.74 -5.58
C LEU A 48 -4.10 11.25 -5.34
N TRP A 49 -5.01 12.06 -5.87
CA TRP A 49 -5.02 13.50 -5.66
C TRP A 49 -6.02 13.85 -4.56
N TRP A 50 -5.54 14.57 -3.54
CA TRP A 50 -6.35 15.00 -2.41
C TRP A 50 -7.42 15.98 -2.87
N LYS A 51 -8.64 15.73 -2.44
CA LYS A 51 -9.77 16.64 -2.53
C LYS A 51 -10.10 17.23 -1.17
N ALA A 52 -10.87 18.32 -1.16
CA ALA A 52 -11.26 18.98 0.09
C ALA A 52 -12.07 18.04 1.01
N SER A 53 -12.92 17.19 0.45
CA SER A 53 -13.68 16.20 1.24
C SER A 53 -12.78 15.15 1.92
N ASP A 54 -11.69 14.74 1.27
CA ASP A 54 -10.77 13.72 1.78
C ASP A 54 -10.07 14.20 3.07
N LEU A 55 -9.80 15.50 3.21
CA LEU A 55 -9.26 16.07 4.46
C LEU A 55 -10.25 15.95 5.63
N ILE A 56 -11.54 16.11 5.35
CA ILE A 56 -12.59 15.99 6.37
C ILE A 56 -12.68 14.53 6.81
N GLU A 57 -12.57 13.59 5.87
CA GLU A 57 -12.55 12.15 6.15
C GLU A 57 -11.33 11.76 7.00
N ALA A 58 -10.12 12.20 6.61
CA ALA A 58 -8.89 11.91 7.36
C ALA A 58 -8.94 12.38 8.82
N ARG A 59 -9.60 13.51 9.09
CA ARG A 59 -9.77 14.02 10.47
C ARG A 59 -10.70 13.20 11.35
N ARG A 60 -11.48 12.27 10.78
CA ARG A 60 -12.41 11.43 11.57
C ARG A 60 -11.70 10.30 12.30
N PHE A 61 -10.52 9.90 11.84
CA PHE A 61 -9.73 8.86 12.47
C PHE A 61 -8.90 9.43 13.62
N ASN A 62 -8.98 8.80 14.79
CA ASN A 62 -8.18 9.12 15.97
C ASN A 62 -7.35 7.89 16.37
N ALA A 63 -6.05 7.94 16.08
CA ALA A 63 -5.14 6.83 16.35
C ALA A 63 -5.00 6.49 17.85
N GLU A 64 -5.29 7.42 18.77
CA GLU A 64 -5.19 7.16 20.22
C GLU A 64 -6.36 6.35 20.76
N THR A 65 -7.52 6.41 20.10
CA THR A 65 -8.76 5.78 20.60
C THR A 65 -9.33 4.72 19.66
N GLN A 66 -8.84 4.66 18.42
CA GLN A 66 -9.34 3.80 17.36
C GLN A 66 -8.28 2.86 16.79
N VAL A 67 -7.18 2.69 17.51
CA VAL A 67 -6.18 1.64 17.28
C VAL A 67 -6.20 0.69 18.47
N PHE A 68 -6.36 -0.60 18.20
CA PHE A 68 -6.40 -1.65 19.22
C PHE A 68 -5.14 -2.51 19.17
N PHE A 69 -4.65 -2.92 20.33
CA PHE A 69 -3.45 -3.73 20.47
C PHE A 69 -3.83 -5.11 20.98
N HIS A 70 -3.62 -6.13 20.15
CA HIS A 70 -3.97 -7.51 20.43
C HIS A 70 -2.72 -8.32 20.76
N LEU A 71 -2.53 -8.68 22.02
CA LEU A 71 -1.41 -9.51 22.46
C LEU A 71 -1.69 -10.99 22.23
N PHE A 72 -0.81 -11.63 21.48
CA PHE A 72 -0.70 -13.07 21.33
C PHE A 72 0.63 -13.56 21.89
N THR A 73 0.58 -14.71 22.55
CA THR A 73 1.75 -15.45 23.03
C THR A 73 1.51 -16.94 22.83
N ARG A 74 2.52 -17.79 23.09
CA ARG A 74 2.32 -19.25 23.08
C ARG A 74 1.26 -19.74 24.08
N SER A 75 0.98 -18.98 25.14
CA SER A 75 -0.06 -19.28 26.13
C SER A 75 -1.47 -18.92 25.64
N ASN A 76 -1.59 -18.09 24.61
CA ASN A 76 -2.87 -17.68 24.01
C ASN A 76 -2.73 -17.48 22.49
N PRO A 77 -2.41 -18.54 21.72
CA PRO A 77 -2.03 -18.41 20.32
C PRO A 77 -3.20 -18.14 19.37
N THR A 78 -4.44 -18.31 19.84
CA THR A 78 -5.65 -18.19 19.01
C THR A 78 -6.54 -17.02 19.43
N VAL A 79 -6.55 -16.68 20.73
CA VAL A 79 -7.39 -15.61 21.29
C VAL A 79 -6.49 -14.57 21.93
N SER A 80 -6.52 -13.35 21.41
CA SER A 80 -5.69 -12.25 21.91
C SER A 80 -6.15 -11.74 23.27
N GLN A 81 -5.22 -11.22 24.07
CA GLN A 81 -5.51 -10.35 25.20
C GLN A 81 -5.42 -8.89 24.74
N PRO A 82 -6.43 -8.03 25.02
CA PRO A 82 -6.35 -6.63 24.65
C PRO A 82 -5.34 -5.90 25.54
N LEU A 83 -4.50 -5.07 24.93
CA LEU A 83 -3.64 -4.12 25.64
C LEU A 83 -4.22 -2.71 25.49
N VAL A 84 -4.19 -1.95 26.58
CA VAL A 84 -4.66 -0.57 26.62
C VAL A 84 -3.48 0.34 26.92
N LEU A 85 -3.25 1.32 26.05
CA LEU A 85 -2.16 2.28 26.23
C LEU A 85 -2.32 3.03 27.55
N GLY A 86 -1.22 3.13 28.30
CA GLY A 86 -1.17 3.82 29.58
C GLY A 86 -1.78 3.06 30.77
N VAL A 87 -2.31 1.85 30.58
CA VAL A 87 -2.92 1.06 31.67
C VAL A 87 -2.02 -0.12 32.03
N GLN A 88 -1.13 0.09 33.00
CA GLN A 88 -0.12 -0.91 33.39
C GLN A 88 -0.73 -2.17 34.02
N ASP A 89 -1.85 -2.05 34.73
CA ASP A 89 -2.49 -3.21 35.38
C ASP A 89 -2.98 -4.23 34.33
N ILE A 90 -3.45 -3.76 33.17
CA ILE A 90 -3.86 -4.65 32.06
C ILE A 90 -2.64 -5.36 31.47
N LEU A 91 -1.52 -4.65 31.30
CA LEU A 91 -0.27 -5.24 30.83
C LEU A 91 0.24 -6.30 31.82
N ALA A 92 0.24 -5.99 33.12
CA ALA A 92 0.70 -6.89 34.17
C ALA A 92 -0.19 -8.13 34.36
N ALA A 93 -1.49 -8.01 34.08
CA ALA A 93 -2.43 -9.14 34.11
C ALA A 93 -2.43 -9.99 32.84
N SER A 94 -1.75 -9.54 31.77
CA SER A 94 -1.64 -10.27 30.51
C SER A 94 -0.51 -11.32 30.54
N ASN A 95 -0.39 -12.09 29.45
CA ASN A 95 0.71 -13.04 29.24
C ASN A 95 2.01 -12.36 28.78
N PHE A 96 2.06 -11.03 28.75
CA PHE A 96 3.24 -10.28 28.32
C PHE A 96 4.43 -10.57 29.23
N ASP A 97 5.57 -10.88 28.63
CA ASP A 97 6.82 -11.11 29.35
C ASP A 97 7.90 -10.16 28.84
N ALA A 98 8.29 -9.19 29.68
CA ALA A 98 9.28 -8.19 29.33
C ALA A 98 10.69 -8.76 29.04
N SER A 99 10.96 -10.01 29.44
CA SER A 99 12.22 -10.70 29.11
C SER A 99 12.24 -11.25 27.68
N LYS A 100 11.08 -11.35 27.03
CA LYS A 100 10.93 -11.86 25.66
C LYS A 100 10.97 -10.75 24.63
N LYS A 101 11.38 -11.12 23.41
CA LYS A 101 11.29 -10.24 22.23
C LYS A 101 9.83 -9.89 21.98
N THR A 102 9.58 -8.62 21.65
CA THR A 102 8.26 -8.12 21.27
C THR A 102 8.24 -7.84 19.78
N VAL A 103 7.26 -8.41 19.08
CA VAL A 103 7.05 -8.27 17.64
C VAL A 103 5.73 -7.53 17.43
N PHE A 104 5.77 -6.42 16.70
CA PHE A 104 4.56 -5.72 16.27
C PHE A 104 4.20 -6.15 14.86
N LEU A 105 2.99 -6.68 14.70
CA LEU A 105 2.40 -6.99 13.41
C LEU A 105 1.34 -5.93 13.10
N VAL A 106 1.40 -5.31 11.92
CA VAL A 106 0.48 -4.23 11.54
C VAL A 106 -0.05 -4.54 10.15
N HIS A 107 -1.37 -4.56 9.97
CA HIS A 107 -1.98 -4.84 8.67
C HIS A 107 -2.01 -3.60 7.76
N GLY A 108 -2.35 -3.78 6.48
CA GLY A 108 -2.43 -2.70 5.49
C GLY A 108 -3.85 -2.16 5.25
N TRP A 109 -3.99 -1.43 4.14
CA TRP A 109 -5.24 -0.82 3.65
C TRP A 109 -6.34 -1.86 3.42
N ARG A 110 -7.56 -1.55 3.88
CA ARG A 110 -8.76 -2.41 3.89
C ARG A 110 -8.59 -3.79 4.52
N ASN A 111 -7.47 -4.04 5.20
CA ASN A 111 -7.20 -5.29 5.87
C ASN A 111 -7.61 -5.17 7.35
N THR A 112 -7.68 -6.30 8.04
CA THR A 112 -8.00 -6.41 9.47
C THR A 112 -7.18 -7.54 10.10
N PRO A 113 -7.08 -7.62 11.44
CA PRO A 113 -6.43 -8.74 12.11
C PRO A 113 -6.96 -10.14 11.73
N HIS A 114 -8.18 -10.23 11.20
CA HIS A 114 -8.86 -11.50 10.91
C HIS A 114 -8.65 -12.01 9.49
N HIS A 115 -8.04 -11.24 8.60
CA HIS A 115 -7.73 -11.73 7.26
C HIS A 115 -6.65 -12.82 7.32
N ASP A 116 -6.77 -13.80 6.43
CA ASP A 116 -5.96 -15.03 6.42
C ASP A 116 -4.46 -14.75 6.58
N PHE A 117 -3.90 -13.80 5.83
CA PHE A 117 -2.47 -13.50 5.90
C PHE A 117 -2.00 -13.15 7.31
N ASN A 118 -2.76 -12.32 8.04
CA ASN A 118 -2.40 -11.90 9.39
C ASN A 118 -2.54 -13.05 10.39
N VAL A 119 -3.62 -13.83 10.29
CA VAL A 119 -3.84 -15.01 11.14
C VAL A 119 -2.71 -16.02 10.98
N HIS A 120 -2.28 -16.29 9.74
CA HIS A 120 -1.17 -17.20 9.47
C HIS A 120 0.18 -16.64 9.96
N LEU A 121 0.44 -15.34 9.82
CA LEU A 121 1.66 -14.72 10.34
C LEU A 121 1.74 -14.78 11.86
N ILE A 122 0.64 -14.51 12.57
CA ILE A 122 0.57 -14.64 14.03
C ILE A 122 0.98 -16.06 14.44
N HIS A 123 0.37 -17.07 13.82
CA HIS A 123 0.72 -18.47 14.10
C HIS A 123 2.17 -18.80 13.75
N ALA A 124 2.68 -18.34 12.59
CA ALA A 124 4.03 -18.62 12.15
C ALA A 124 5.10 -18.06 13.12
N TYR A 125 4.94 -16.81 13.58
CA TYR A 125 5.86 -16.21 14.55
C TYR A 125 5.84 -16.96 15.89
N LEU A 126 4.66 -17.30 16.42
CA LEU A 126 4.54 -17.99 17.71
C LEU A 126 5.10 -19.42 17.67
N VAL A 127 5.02 -20.09 16.52
CA VAL A 127 5.66 -21.40 16.30
C VAL A 127 7.18 -21.24 16.21
N ALA A 128 7.66 -20.25 15.46
CA ALA A 128 9.09 -20.04 15.22
C ALA A 128 9.87 -19.61 16.47
N GLU A 129 9.30 -18.72 17.29
CA GLU A 129 9.99 -18.11 18.43
C GLU A 129 9.02 -17.88 19.60
N ASP A 130 9.52 -17.92 20.85
CA ASP A 130 8.71 -17.57 22.03
C ASP A 130 8.74 -16.05 22.23
N VAL A 131 7.76 -15.35 21.66
CA VAL A 131 7.72 -13.88 21.59
C VAL A 131 6.40 -13.33 22.15
N ASN A 132 6.42 -12.04 22.51
CA ASN A 132 5.20 -11.25 22.66
C ASN A 132 4.82 -10.71 21.27
N LEU A 133 3.79 -11.26 20.63
CA LEU A 133 3.33 -10.72 19.35
C LEU A 133 2.15 -9.78 19.60
N ILE A 134 2.29 -8.52 19.20
CA ILE A 134 1.24 -7.49 19.32
C ILE A 134 0.72 -7.18 17.92
N MET A 135 -0.48 -7.65 17.62
CA MET A 135 -1.18 -7.30 16.39
C MET A 135 -1.87 -5.94 16.57
N VAL A 136 -1.50 -4.97 15.75
CA VAL A 136 -2.01 -3.60 15.75
C VAL A 136 -3.18 -3.51 14.78
N ASP A 137 -4.38 -3.36 15.34
CA ASP A 137 -5.62 -3.20 14.60
C ASP A 137 -5.92 -1.71 14.43
N TRP A 138 -5.76 -1.22 13.20
CA TRP A 138 -6.15 0.13 12.80
C TRP A 138 -7.21 0.08 11.69
N SER A 139 -8.02 -0.99 11.66
CA SER A 139 -9.02 -1.27 10.62
C SER A 139 -9.95 -0.07 10.35
N ILE A 140 -10.28 0.72 11.37
CA ILE A 140 -11.10 1.94 11.23
C ILE A 140 -10.42 2.95 10.29
N GLY A 141 -9.13 3.21 10.48
CA GLY A 141 -8.36 4.13 9.63
C GLY A 141 -8.02 3.52 8.27
N ALA A 142 -7.75 2.21 8.25
CA ALA A 142 -7.39 1.45 7.05
C ALA A 142 -8.57 1.24 6.10
N GLY A 143 -9.81 1.26 6.59
CA GLY A 143 -11.02 1.07 5.80
C GLY A 143 -11.42 2.28 4.93
N ALA A 144 -10.76 3.42 5.11
CA ALA A 144 -10.99 4.63 4.32
C ALA A 144 -10.56 4.47 2.84
N ILE A 145 -10.89 5.44 2.00
CA ILE A 145 -10.34 5.49 0.64
C ILE A 145 -8.81 5.56 0.68
N TYR A 146 -8.14 5.02 -0.34
CA TYR A 146 -6.68 4.79 -0.32
C TYR A 146 -5.87 6.03 0.11
N ILE A 147 -6.17 7.20 -0.44
CA ILE A 147 -5.44 8.44 -0.13
C ILE A 147 -5.62 8.89 1.33
N VAL A 148 -6.79 8.66 1.91
CA VAL A 148 -7.10 8.95 3.31
C VAL A 148 -6.44 7.92 4.22
N ALA A 149 -6.49 6.64 3.84
CA ALA A 149 -5.80 5.57 4.56
C ALA A 149 -4.28 5.79 4.62
N ILE A 150 -3.67 6.38 3.57
CA ILE A 150 -2.27 6.81 3.61
C ILE A 150 -2.02 7.82 4.74
N ALA A 151 -2.87 8.84 4.87
CA ALA A 151 -2.72 9.83 5.95
C ALA A 151 -2.96 9.24 7.34
N ASN A 152 -3.84 8.24 7.44
CA ASN A 152 -4.13 7.53 8.69
C ASN A 152 -3.08 6.46 9.05
N SER A 153 -2.25 6.08 8.08
CA SER A 153 -1.42 4.88 8.21
C SER A 153 -0.39 4.99 9.33
N ILE A 154 -0.21 3.84 9.99
CA ILE A 154 0.89 3.60 10.91
C ILE A 154 2.06 3.11 10.06
N ARG A 155 3.26 3.65 10.32
CA ARG A 155 4.49 3.18 9.65
C ARG A 155 4.69 1.71 9.99
N SER A 156 4.52 0.85 8.99
CA SER A 156 4.72 -0.58 9.10
C SER A 156 5.36 -1.11 7.82
N ALA A 157 5.94 -2.30 7.93
CA ALA A 157 6.91 -2.82 6.97
C ALA A 157 6.41 -4.01 6.14
N LEU A 158 5.11 -4.28 6.05
CA LEU A 158 4.60 -5.38 5.23
C LEU A 158 4.09 -4.85 3.90
N ASP A 159 4.72 -5.30 2.82
CA ASP A 159 4.50 -4.88 1.43
C ASP A 159 4.25 -3.37 1.31
N PRO A 160 5.26 -2.55 1.65
CA PRO A 160 5.10 -1.12 1.85
C PRO A 160 4.42 -0.51 0.63
N ALA A 161 3.33 0.23 0.88
CA ALA A 161 2.56 0.88 -0.16
C ALA A 161 3.48 1.61 -1.15
N LEU A 162 3.23 1.46 -2.44
CA LEU A 162 4.00 2.07 -3.52
C LEU A 162 3.35 3.41 -3.91
N PRO A 163 2.08 3.46 -4.39
CA PRO A 163 1.46 4.74 -4.72
C PRO A 163 1.42 5.69 -3.51
N GLY A 164 1.99 6.89 -3.65
CA GLY A 164 2.02 7.92 -2.60
C GLY A 164 3.15 7.79 -1.57
N TRP A 165 3.97 6.74 -1.63
CA TRP A 165 5.04 6.44 -0.68
C TRP A 165 6.43 6.28 -1.32
N ILE A 166 6.52 6.27 -2.65
CA ILE A 166 7.82 6.19 -3.38
C ILE A 166 8.79 7.28 -2.91
N ILE A 167 8.31 8.52 -2.84
CA ILE A 167 9.11 9.72 -2.49
C ILE A 167 8.73 10.34 -1.14
N ASN A 168 7.80 9.71 -0.40
CA ASN A 168 7.32 10.27 0.84
C ASN A 168 8.43 10.24 1.91
N PRO A 169 8.82 11.39 2.50
CA PRO A 169 9.90 11.43 3.49
C PRO A 169 9.55 10.69 4.79
N SER A 170 8.26 10.46 5.03
CA SER A 170 7.74 9.70 6.16
C SER A 170 7.62 8.21 5.89
N ALA A 171 7.99 7.72 4.70
CA ALA A 171 7.98 6.30 4.40
C ALA A 171 8.77 5.50 5.42
N PHE A 172 8.35 4.25 5.62
CA PHE A 172 9.05 3.30 6.49
C PHE A 172 10.54 3.22 6.12
N LYS A 173 11.38 3.24 7.16
CA LYS A 173 12.83 3.12 7.08
C LYS A 173 13.31 2.10 8.10
N SER A 174 14.44 1.46 7.84
CA SER A 174 15.06 0.53 8.77
C SER A 174 15.35 1.16 10.14
N THR A 175 15.66 2.45 10.17
CA THR A 175 15.89 3.23 11.39
C THR A 175 14.63 3.51 12.21
N ASP A 176 13.43 3.20 11.70
CA ASP A 176 12.17 3.39 12.44
C ASP A 176 11.96 2.29 13.50
N GLY A 177 12.81 1.27 13.55
CA GLY A 177 12.81 0.23 14.58
C GLY A 177 14.23 -0.17 15.03
N LYS A 178 14.32 -0.95 16.10
CA LYS A 178 15.59 -1.55 16.56
C LYS A 178 16.07 -2.66 15.61
N TYR A 179 15.10 -3.35 15.01
CA TYR A 179 15.29 -4.34 13.96
C TYR A 179 14.00 -4.39 13.16
N THR A 180 14.11 -4.40 11.85
CA THR A 180 13.01 -4.23 10.93
C THR A 180 13.03 -5.30 9.85
N GLU A 181 11.91 -5.99 9.70
CA GLU A 181 11.69 -7.00 8.65
C GLU A 181 10.63 -6.50 7.69
N VAL A 182 10.89 -6.65 6.39
CA VAL A 182 9.94 -6.30 5.34
C VAL A 182 9.65 -7.51 4.48
N ILE A 183 8.38 -7.77 4.20
CA ILE A 183 7.98 -8.83 3.28
C ILE A 183 7.34 -8.19 2.07
N HIS A 184 7.93 -8.39 0.90
CA HIS A 184 7.48 -7.87 -0.39
C HIS A 184 6.69 -8.93 -1.13
N THR A 185 5.40 -8.68 -1.37
CA THR A 185 4.49 -9.66 -1.97
C THR A 185 3.78 -9.17 -3.23
N ASP A 186 3.78 -7.87 -3.49
CA ASP A 186 3.10 -7.28 -4.65
C ASP A 186 3.93 -6.18 -5.33
N LEU A 187 5.18 -6.51 -5.65
CA LEU A 187 6.14 -5.54 -6.15
C LEU A 187 5.65 -4.81 -7.41
N GLY A 188 5.88 -3.50 -7.43
CA GLY A 188 5.61 -2.66 -8.59
C GLY A 188 4.14 -2.34 -8.81
N PHE A 189 3.21 -3.04 -8.17
CA PHE A 189 1.78 -2.72 -8.25
C PHE A 189 1.30 -1.95 -7.01
N ALA A 190 1.07 -2.62 -5.88
CA ALA A 190 0.86 -1.96 -4.60
C ALA A 190 2.12 -1.90 -3.71
N GLY A 191 3.09 -2.79 -3.92
CA GLY A 191 4.29 -2.95 -3.09
C GLY A 191 5.54 -2.25 -3.61
N ARG A 192 6.37 -1.74 -2.70
CA ARG A 192 7.60 -1.00 -3.00
C ARG A 192 8.76 -1.92 -3.37
N ILE A 193 9.45 -1.61 -4.46
CA ILE A 193 10.51 -2.47 -5.04
C ILE A 193 11.83 -2.42 -4.26
N ARG A 194 12.09 -1.30 -3.58
CA ARG A 194 13.37 -1.09 -2.90
C ARG A 194 13.34 -1.71 -1.51
N PRO A 195 14.47 -2.29 -1.05
CA PRO A 195 14.58 -2.73 0.34
C PRO A 195 14.41 -1.53 1.27
N LEU A 196 13.68 -1.74 2.37
CA LEU A 196 13.40 -0.71 3.36
C LEU A 196 13.85 -1.05 4.77
N GLY A 197 13.98 -2.34 5.08
CA GLY A 197 14.27 -2.81 6.44
C GLY A 197 15.74 -3.16 6.63
N ASP A 198 16.04 -3.69 7.81
CA ASP A 198 17.31 -4.37 8.06
C ASP A 198 17.37 -5.69 7.29
N VAL A 199 16.22 -6.34 7.13
CA VAL A 199 16.04 -7.55 6.34
C VAL A 199 14.78 -7.42 5.46
N ASP A 200 14.92 -7.74 4.17
CA ASP A 200 13.83 -7.72 3.21
C ASP A 200 13.66 -9.11 2.56
N PHE A 201 12.46 -9.68 2.69
CA PHE A 201 12.06 -10.95 2.10
C PHE A 201 11.25 -10.70 0.83
N TYR A 202 11.57 -11.46 -0.22
CA TYR A 202 10.85 -11.41 -1.50
C TYR A 202 10.34 -12.82 -1.85
N PRO A 203 9.33 -13.35 -1.14
CA PRO A 203 8.72 -14.64 -1.48
C PRO A 203 8.31 -14.67 -2.95
N ASN A 204 8.60 -15.75 -3.67
CA ASN A 204 8.34 -15.84 -5.12
C ASN A 204 8.93 -14.65 -5.92
N ARG A 205 10.05 -14.07 -5.46
CA ARG A 205 10.70 -12.85 -6.01
C ARG A 205 9.89 -11.56 -5.82
N GLY A 206 8.88 -11.56 -4.95
CA GLY A 206 8.00 -10.43 -4.67
C GLY A 206 6.94 -10.20 -5.75
N PHE A 207 6.78 -11.13 -6.69
CA PHE A 207 5.82 -11.07 -7.79
C PHE A 207 5.00 -12.35 -7.89
N ASN A 208 3.77 -12.26 -8.40
CA ASN A 208 2.91 -13.41 -8.76
C ASN A 208 2.83 -14.49 -7.66
N MET A 209 2.29 -14.11 -6.50
CA MET A 209 2.06 -15.06 -5.41
C MET A 209 1.11 -16.18 -5.86
N PRO A 210 1.43 -17.47 -5.62
CA PRO A 210 0.54 -18.57 -5.93
C PRO A 210 -0.85 -18.37 -5.30
N GLY A 211 -1.91 -18.59 -6.08
CA GLY A 211 -3.29 -18.38 -5.63
C GLY A 211 -3.83 -16.96 -5.83
N CYS A 212 -2.97 -15.99 -6.18
CA CYS A 212 -3.42 -14.66 -6.63
C CYS A 212 -3.70 -14.68 -8.14
N ALA A 213 -4.78 -14.04 -8.57
CA ALA A 213 -5.05 -13.84 -9.99
C ALA A 213 -4.00 -12.89 -10.59
N THR A 214 -3.35 -13.30 -11.69
CA THR A 214 -2.57 -12.36 -12.51
C THR A 214 -3.53 -11.34 -13.11
N LEU A 215 -3.29 -10.06 -12.88
CA LEU A 215 -4.14 -9.02 -13.45
C LEU A 215 -4.15 -9.10 -14.98
N PRO A 216 -5.31 -8.85 -15.63
CA PRO A 216 -5.41 -8.81 -17.09
C PRO A 216 -4.76 -7.56 -17.71
N TYR A 217 -4.15 -6.68 -16.91
CA TYR A 217 -3.63 -5.38 -17.34
C TYR A 217 -2.22 -5.10 -16.81
N ASN A 218 -1.47 -4.29 -17.56
CA ASN A 218 -0.09 -3.88 -17.27
C ASN A 218 -0.01 -2.38 -16.94
N PRO A 219 -0.25 -1.98 -15.68
CA PRO A 219 -0.44 -0.59 -15.32
C PRO A 219 0.88 0.19 -15.29
N VAL A 220 0.78 1.49 -15.58
CA VAL A 220 1.89 2.44 -15.53
C VAL A 220 2.12 2.84 -14.08
N ILE A 221 3.36 2.72 -13.64
CA ILE A 221 3.78 2.94 -12.25
C ILE A 221 4.55 4.25 -12.09
N ARG A 222 5.20 4.71 -13.16
CA ARG A 222 5.99 5.95 -13.16
C ARG A 222 6.27 6.43 -14.57
N LYS A 223 6.37 7.76 -14.75
CA LYS A 223 6.99 8.36 -15.92
C LYS A 223 8.51 8.40 -15.78
N LEU A 224 9.25 7.89 -16.76
CA LEU A 224 10.71 7.99 -16.78
C LEU A 224 11.16 9.42 -17.14
N ASP A 225 10.33 10.16 -17.86
CA ASP A 225 10.51 11.55 -18.26
C ASP A 225 9.14 12.26 -18.36
N ASP A 226 9.15 13.59 -18.28
CA ASP A 226 7.95 14.45 -18.43
C ASP A 226 7.48 14.56 -19.89
N GLY A 227 8.26 14.05 -20.84
CA GLY A 227 7.95 14.01 -22.26
C GLY A 227 6.84 13.02 -22.66
N LEU A 228 6.78 12.75 -23.97
CA LEU A 228 5.80 11.85 -24.54
C LEU A 228 5.99 10.42 -24.04
N ARG A 229 4.88 9.69 -23.89
CA ARG A 229 4.88 8.29 -23.48
C ARG A 229 5.70 7.41 -24.41
N TYR A 230 5.60 7.62 -25.72
CA TYR A 230 6.36 6.86 -26.70
C TYR A 230 7.34 7.77 -27.43
N GLN A 231 8.60 7.35 -27.52
CA GLN A 231 9.64 8.05 -28.25
C GLN A 231 10.47 7.05 -29.06
N TYR A 232 10.98 7.49 -30.22
CA TYR A 232 11.91 6.69 -31.01
C TYR A 232 13.33 6.88 -30.46
N MET A 233 14.02 5.78 -30.18
CA MET A 233 15.44 5.77 -29.79
C MET A 233 16.25 4.97 -30.82
N GLU A 234 17.43 5.48 -31.16
CA GLU A 234 18.35 4.81 -32.08
C GLU A 234 19.12 3.70 -31.35
N GLY A 235 19.07 2.48 -31.89
CA GLY A 235 19.81 1.33 -31.41
C GLY A 235 21.28 1.35 -31.82
N PRO A 236 22.12 0.44 -31.29
CA PRO A 236 23.54 0.34 -31.65
C PRO A 236 23.80 0.05 -33.13
N ASP A 237 22.79 -0.45 -33.85
CA ASP A 237 22.81 -0.74 -35.28
C ASP A 237 22.30 0.41 -36.16
N GLY A 238 21.96 1.56 -35.55
CA GLY A 238 21.37 2.72 -36.23
C GLY A 238 19.88 2.61 -36.53
N SER A 239 19.21 1.53 -36.09
CA SER A 239 17.77 1.36 -36.30
C SER A 239 16.96 2.12 -35.24
N LEU A 240 15.80 2.66 -35.62
CA LEU A 240 14.92 3.37 -34.70
C LEU A 240 13.94 2.39 -34.04
N HIS A 241 13.94 2.36 -32.71
CA HIS A 241 13.02 1.57 -31.90
C HIS A 241 12.02 2.47 -31.20
N LEU A 242 10.73 2.13 -31.25
CA LEU A 242 9.71 2.81 -30.45
C LEU A 242 9.80 2.32 -29.01
N VAL A 243 10.03 3.22 -28.07
CA VAL A 243 10.24 2.93 -26.65
C VAL A 243 9.12 3.56 -25.82
N ASP A 244 8.51 2.78 -24.93
CA ASP A 244 7.57 3.27 -23.92
C ASP A 244 8.37 3.83 -22.73
N LEU A 245 8.37 5.15 -22.57
CA LEU A 245 9.04 5.87 -21.50
C LEU A 245 8.21 5.94 -20.21
N TRP A 246 7.06 5.27 -20.18
CA TRP A 246 6.26 5.14 -18.98
C TRP A 246 6.48 3.72 -18.45
N GLY A 247 7.19 3.63 -17.32
CA GLY A 247 7.47 2.36 -16.67
C GLY A 247 6.18 1.70 -16.21
N LYS A 248 6.05 0.41 -16.50
CA LYS A 248 4.90 -0.43 -16.15
C LYS A 248 5.29 -1.54 -15.19
N VAL A 249 4.30 -2.19 -14.59
CA VAL A 249 4.52 -3.33 -13.68
C VAL A 249 5.30 -4.45 -14.36
N SER A 250 5.01 -4.75 -15.64
CA SER A 250 5.75 -5.77 -16.39
C SER A 250 7.25 -5.48 -16.47
N ASP A 251 7.61 -4.21 -16.58
CA ASP A 251 9.00 -3.79 -16.77
C ASP A 251 9.79 -4.06 -15.47
N VAL A 252 9.12 -3.92 -14.31
CA VAL A 252 9.69 -4.31 -13.01
C VAL A 252 9.75 -5.84 -12.87
N ALA A 253 8.72 -6.56 -13.30
CA ALA A 253 8.71 -8.02 -13.28
C ALA A 253 9.76 -8.63 -14.22
N GLU A 254 10.14 -7.93 -15.30
CA GLU A 254 11.25 -8.29 -16.16
C GLU A 254 12.59 -7.93 -15.51
N ALA A 255 12.72 -6.72 -14.95
CA ALA A 255 13.91 -6.30 -14.22
C ALA A 255 14.20 -7.16 -12.98
N SER A 256 13.19 -7.67 -12.28
CA SER A 256 13.37 -8.55 -11.11
C SER A 256 13.80 -9.98 -11.48
N ARG A 257 13.65 -10.37 -12.74
CA ARG A 257 14.24 -11.62 -13.27
C ARG A 257 15.71 -11.47 -13.57
N TYR A 258 16.18 -10.24 -13.76
CA TYR A 258 17.56 -9.97 -14.07
C TYR A 258 18.45 -10.24 -12.85
N ASN A 259 19.44 -11.11 -13.02
CA ASN A 259 20.45 -11.42 -12.03
C ASN A 259 21.80 -10.91 -12.56
N PRO A 260 22.29 -9.75 -12.07
CA PRO A 260 23.53 -9.16 -12.57
C PRO A 260 24.72 -10.11 -12.42
N ASP A 261 24.80 -10.89 -11.35
CA ASP A 261 25.92 -11.81 -11.10
C ASP A 261 25.96 -12.99 -12.08
N ARG A 262 24.81 -13.34 -12.67
CA ARG A 262 24.71 -14.43 -13.67
C ARG A 262 24.67 -13.92 -15.11
N GLN A 263 24.22 -12.69 -15.32
CA GLN A 263 23.90 -12.17 -16.64
C GLN A 263 24.81 -11.03 -17.10
N ASN A 264 25.57 -10.39 -16.20
CA ASN A 264 26.62 -9.47 -16.61
C ASN A 264 27.90 -10.22 -16.95
N VAL A 265 28.36 -10.03 -18.18
CA VAL A 265 29.74 -10.34 -18.55
C VAL A 265 30.57 -9.10 -18.26
N TYR A 266 31.27 -9.11 -17.14
CA TYR A 266 32.21 -8.04 -16.80
C TYR A 266 33.46 -8.20 -17.68
N HIS A 267 33.59 -7.35 -18.70
CA HIS A 267 34.84 -7.22 -19.44
C HIS A 267 35.79 -6.33 -18.64
N LEU A 268 36.77 -6.95 -17.98
CA LEU A 268 37.85 -6.23 -17.31
C LEU A 268 38.80 -5.68 -18.37
N TYR A 269 38.67 -4.41 -18.72
CA TYR A 269 39.66 -3.72 -19.55
C TYR A 269 40.80 -3.25 -18.64
N THR A 270 41.87 -4.03 -18.57
CA THR A 270 43.14 -3.55 -18.02
C THR A 270 43.84 -2.68 -19.08
N ARG A 271 44.32 -1.51 -18.67
CA ARG A 271 45.22 -0.67 -19.48
C ARG A 271 46.58 -1.34 -19.65
#